data_AF-A0A2D6U3Z8-F1
#
_entry.id   AF-A0A2D6U3Z8-F1
#
_cell.length_a   1.000
_cell.length_b   1.000
_cell.length_c   1.000
_cell.angle_alpha   90.00
_cell.angle_beta   90.00
_cell.angle_gamma   90.00
#
_symmetry.space_group_name_H-M   'P 1'
#
loop_
_entity.id
_entity.type
_entity.pdbx_description
1 polymer ?
#
loop_
_entity_poly.entity_id
_entity_poly.type
_entity_poly.pdbx_seq_one_letter_code
_entity_poly.pdbx_strand_id
1 'polypeptide(L)'
;MATEPKFECCLVGGTFDRFHAGHKLLLSVAISRSKSVEIHVVNDTLASKKSNLIQSYEDRRNNILDWLNQKSHHGVKIFTLDDAFGPAPVHKKADAIVATPETTGNCDEINRMRKSSGLGELSILEVPHMIDYSGAIISSTRIRSGVIDLDGNPWIEQDKTQQMLKMNSSLDSELKTPMGSLFSGPEDLPEVAMTEALESLTPNHGSIIAVGDVSVATLLDMEIVPDIGIIDGMTKRQELEESEKVSPVQFQIHLQNNNPPGHISPSMISSIKEALSSNQKTLINVEGEEDLAPIVIHCLAPIGTVVIYGQPKVGVVVQITSLPVKERCRNILSQFEVVS
;
A
#
# COMPACT_ATOMS: atom_id res chain seq x y z
N MET A 1 -30.15 8.75 30.21
CA MET A 1 -29.32 7.54 30.38
C MET A 1 -28.13 7.93 31.24
N ALA A 2 -27.89 7.23 32.35
CA ALA A 2 -26.72 7.52 33.18
C ALA A 2 -25.45 7.28 32.37
N THR A 3 -24.62 8.29 32.22
CA THR A 3 -23.30 8.16 31.60
C THR A 3 -22.45 7.28 32.50
N GLU A 4 -22.01 6.12 31.99
CA GLU A 4 -21.04 5.28 32.71
C GLU A 4 -19.84 6.13 33.15
N PRO A 5 -19.30 5.90 34.36
CA PRO A 5 -18.18 6.66 34.87
C PRO A 5 -16.98 6.49 33.92
N LYS A 6 -16.35 7.60 33.55
CA LYS A 6 -15.13 7.61 32.73
C LYS A 6 -13.92 7.21 33.57
N PHE A 7 -12.99 6.48 32.96
CA PHE A 7 -11.66 6.20 33.51
C PHE A 7 -10.84 7.50 33.64
N GLU A 8 -9.97 7.57 34.64
CA GLU A 8 -9.10 8.73 34.86
C GLU A 8 -8.02 8.83 33.78
N CYS A 9 -7.31 7.74 33.52
CA CYS A 9 -6.21 7.69 32.56
C CYS A 9 -6.15 6.31 31.88
N CYS A 10 -6.42 6.33 30.56
CA CYS A 10 -6.36 5.14 29.72
C CYS A 10 -5.08 5.10 28.90
N LEU A 11 -4.43 3.95 28.87
CA LEU A 11 -3.25 3.68 28.05
C LEU A 11 -3.65 3.00 26.73
N VAL A 12 -3.04 3.41 25.62
CA VAL A 12 -3.18 2.73 24.33
C VAL A 12 -1.79 2.57 23.72
N GLY A 13 -1.38 1.33 23.43
CA GLY A 13 -0.09 1.02 22.80
C GLY A 13 -0.29 0.48 21.38
N GLY A 14 0.57 0.88 20.45
CA GLY A 14 0.48 0.37 19.08
C GLY A 14 1.57 0.86 18.15
N THR A 15 1.75 0.15 17.04
CA THR A 15 2.64 0.63 15.97
C THR A 15 1.98 1.78 15.20
N PHE A 16 0.66 1.73 14.98
CA PHE A 16 -0.11 2.76 14.25
C PHE A 16 0.39 3.03 12.82
N ASP A 17 1.00 2.03 12.17
CA ASP A 17 1.38 2.12 10.77
C ASP A 17 0.12 2.22 9.88
N ARG A 18 0.18 3.03 8.82
CA ARG A 18 -0.95 3.27 7.90
C ARG A 18 -2.23 3.55 8.67
N PHE A 19 -2.25 4.65 9.43
CA PHE A 19 -3.29 4.98 10.40
C PHE A 19 -4.73 4.83 9.82
N HIS A 20 -5.34 3.65 10.06
CA HIS A 20 -6.54 3.17 9.38
C HIS A 20 -7.78 3.13 10.30
N ALA A 21 -8.94 2.80 9.74
CA ALA A 21 -10.23 2.76 10.45
C ALA A 21 -10.20 1.98 11.77
N GLY A 22 -9.52 0.83 11.82
CA GLY A 22 -9.29 0.08 13.07
C GLY A 22 -8.60 0.91 14.17
N HIS A 23 -7.51 1.61 13.86
CA HIS A 23 -6.83 2.49 14.81
C HIS A 23 -7.73 3.67 15.23
N LYS A 24 -8.46 4.26 14.27
CA LYS A 24 -9.41 5.35 14.54
C LYS A 24 -10.49 4.89 15.54
N LEU A 25 -11.02 3.68 15.40
CA LEU A 25 -12.00 3.11 16.34
C LEU A 25 -11.38 2.89 17.73
N LEU A 26 -10.21 2.24 17.80
CA LEU A 26 -9.47 1.98 19.03
C LEU A 26 -9.28 3.26 19.87
N LEU A 27 -8.77 4.32 19.23
CA LEU A 27 -8.54 5.61 19.88
C LEU A 27 -9.85 6.34 20.21
N SER A 28 -10.88 6.23 19.36
CA SER A 28 -12.19 6.85 19.64
C SER A 28 -12.84 6.24 20.89
N VAL A 29 -12.76 4.91 21.07
CA VAL A 29 -13.24 4.25 22.28
C VAL A 29 -12.45 4.75 23.49
N ALA A 30 -11.12 4.74 23.44
CA ALA A 30 -10.25 5.23 24.52
C ALA A 30 -10.64 6.65 24.98
N ILE A 31 -10.77 7.58 24.03
CA ILE A 31 -11.11 8.99 24.29
C ILE A 31 -12.54 9.13 24.83
N SER A 32 -13.49 8.35 24.31
CA SER A 32 -14.88 8.43 24.78
C SER A 32 -15.05 7.95 26.22
N ARG A 33 -14.27 6.93 26.63
CA ARG A 33 -14.37 6.26 27.93
C ARG A 33 -13.48 6.85 29.02
N SER A 34 -12.63 7.84 28.70
CA SER A 34 -11.60 8.32 29.62
C SER A 34 -11.55 9.84 29.71
N LYS A 35 -11.03 10.36 30.83
CA LYS A 35 -10.75 11.79 31.02
C LYS A 35 -9.42 12.21 30.40
N SER A 36 -8.43 11.29 30.43
CA SER A 36 -7.13 11.45 29.79
C SER A 36 -6.74 10.15 29.08
N VAL A 37 -6.04 10.27 27.95
CA VAL A 37 -5.54 9.14 27.15
C VAL A 37 -4.06 9.35 26.86
N GLU A 38 -3.27 8.32 27.10
CA GLU A 38 -1.86 8.29 26.69
C GLU A 38 -1.68 7.28 25.55
N ILE A 39 -1.29 7.78 24.38
CA ILE A 39 -1.04 6.98 23.18
C ILE A 39 0.46 6.74 23.11
N HIS A 40 0.86 5.48 23.13
CA HIS A 40 2.24 5.01 23.14
C HIS A 40 2.57 4.40 21.78
N VAL A 41 3.30 5.16 20.96
CA VAL A 41 3.64 4.82 19.56
C VAL A 41 4.99 4.14 19.52
N VAL A 42 5.04 2.91 19.00
CA VAL A 42 6.28 2.11 18.89
C VAL A 42 7.37 2.87 18.14
N ASN A 43 8.61 2.88 18.65
CA ASN A 43 9.74 3.50 17.95
C ASN A 43 10.14 2.77 16.65
N ASP A 44 10.96 3.39 15.81
CA ASP A 44 11.32 2.82 14.50
C ASP A 44 12.18 1.56 14.60
N THR A 45 13.03 1.45 15.63
CA THR A 45 13.86 0.26 15.88
C THR A 45 13.02 -0.98 16.15
N LEU A 46 11.91 -0.85 16.87
CA LEU A 46 10.99 -1.95 17.14
C LEU A 46 10.00 -2.16 15.99
N ALA A 47 9.57 -1.08 15.33
CA ALA A 47 8.64 -1.15 14.21
C ALA A 47 9.26 -1.88 13.00
N SER A 48 10.49 -1.52 12.63
CA SER A 48 11.23 -2.11 11.50
C SER A 48 11.42 -3.62 11.60
N LYS A 49 11.52 -4.18 12.81
CA LYS A 49 11.57 -5.64 13.03
C LYS A 49 10.34 -6.38 12.49
N LYS A 50 9.20 -5.69 12.33
CA LYS A 50 7.97 -6.26 11.75
C LYS A 50 7.96 -6.14 10.22
N SER A 51 8.44 -5.02 9.69
CA SER A 51 8.53 -4.77 8.24
C SER A 51 9.34 -3.49 7.98
N ASN A 52 10.15 -3.50 6.93
CA ASN A 52 10.90 -2.33 6.47
C ASN A 52 10.03 -1.26 5.78
N LEU A 53 8.75 -1.57 5.48
CA LEU A 53 7.81 -0.65 4.80
C LEU A 53 6.88 0.10 5.77
N ILE A 54 7.12 -0.05 7.08
CA ILE A 54 6.41 0.71 8.11
C ILE A 54 6.86 2.17 8.04
N GLN A 55 5.91 3.08 8.17
CA GLN A 55 6.17 4.52 8.21
C GLN A 55 7.08 4.91 9.37
N SER A 56 7.81 6.02 9.22
CA SER A 56 8.65 6.55 10.30
C SER A 56 7.83 6.88 11.55
N TYR A 57 8.49 6.97 12.70
CA TYR A 57 7.83 7.36 13.95
C TYR A 57 7.15 8.72 13.82
N GLU A 58 7.83 9.67 13.18
CA GLU A 58 7.28 11.01 12.94
C GLU A 58 6.05 10.96 12.05
N ASP A 59 6.06 10.21 10.94
CA ASP A 59 4.87 10.08 10.08
C ASP A 59 3.71 9.44 10.85
N ARG A 60 3.94 8.37 11.60
CA ARG A 60 2.91 7.67 12.37
C ARG A 60 2.32 8.57 13.45
N ARG A 61 3.17 9.31 14.15
CA ARG A 61 2.77 10.32 15.14
C ARG A 61 1.98 11.47 14.51
N ASN A 62 2.43 12.01 13.38
CA ASN A 62 1.77 13.11 12.69
C ASN A 62 0.41 12.69 12.15
N ASN A 63 0.27 11.49 11.59
CA ASN A 63 -1.03 10.95 11.16
C ASN A 63 -2.05 10.87 12.32
N ILE A 64 -1.60 10.51 13.53
CA ILE A 64 -2.46 10.52 14.73
C ILE A 64 -2.83 11.96 15.11
N LEU A 65 -1.87 12.89 15.09
CA LEU A 65 -2.11 14.30 15.42
C LEU A 65 -3.09 14.95 14.44
N ASP A 66 -2.93 14.72 13.14
CA ASP A 66 -3.80 15.26 12.10
C ASP A 66 -5.23 14.76 12.26
N TRP A 67 -5.41 13.49 12.62
CA TRP A 67 -6.72 12.92 12.94
C TRP A 67 -7.32 13.51 14.22
N LEU A 68 -6.50 13.71 15.26
CA LEU A 68 -6.92 14.34 16.51
C LEU A 68 -7.38 15.79 16.27
N ASN A 69 -6.65 16.57 15.46
CA ASN A 69 -6.99 17.96 15.13
C ASN A 69 -8.36 18.13 14.45
N GLN A 70 -8.89 17.08 13.83
CA GLN A 70 -10.21 17.06 13.20
C GLN A 70 -11.35 16.76 14.19
N LYS A 71 -11.03 16.52 15.48
CA LYS A 71 -11.99 16.08 16.50
C LYS A 71 -11.84 16.90 17.78
N SER A 72 -12.96 17.09 18.48
CA SER A 72 -12.90 17.58 19.86
C SER A 72 -12.36 16.49 20.78
N HIS A 73 -11.14 16.66 21.27
CA HIS A 73 -10.52 15.79 22.27
C HIS A 73 -9.96 16.61 23.43
N HIS A 74 -9.77 15.97 24.58
CA HIS A 74 -9.20 16.57 25.78
C HIS A 74 -8.31 15.55 26.47
N GLY A 75 -7.22 16.02 27.07
CA GLY A 75 -6.34 15.16 27.87
C GLY A 75 -5.63 14.05 27.09
N VAL A 76 -5.48 14.17 25.76
CA VAL A 76 -4.75 13.20 24.94
C VAL A 76 -3.27 13.62 24.86
N LYS A 77 -2.36 12.67 25.12
CA LYS A 77 -0.92 12.85 24.97
C LYS A 77 -0.34 11.69 24.17
N ILE A 78 0.69 11.96 23.38
CA ILE A 78 1.39 10.96 22.58
C ILE A 78 2.82 10.83 23.11
N PHE A 79 3.25 9.60 23.32
CA PHE A 79 4.57 9.22 23.80
C PHE A 79 5.19 8.16 22.90
N THR A 80 6.50 8.03 22.98
CA THR A 80 7.23 6.93 22.35
C THR A 80 7.12 5.67 23.20
N LEU A 81 6.97 4.52 22.54
CA LEU A 81 7.02 3.19 23.15
C LEU A 81 8.32 2.50 22.76
N ASP A 82 9.24 2.38 23.72
CA ASP A 82 10.60 1.88 23.52
C ASP A 82 10.80 0.41 23.88
N ASP A 83 9.78 -0.23 24.47
CA ASP A 83 9.78 -1.65 24.86
C ASP A 83 8.39 -2.31 24.65
N ALA A 84 8.23 -3.55 25.10
CA ALA A 84 7.02 -4.34 24.88
C ALA A 84 5.79 -3.88 25.70
N PHE A 85 5.99 -3.24 26.86
CA PHE A 85 4.93 -2.95 27.83
C PHE A 85 4.78 -1.45 28.15
N GLY A 86 5.80 -0.64 27.87
CA GLY A 86 5.82 0.79 28.12
C GLY A 86 5.61 1.10 29.61
N PRO A 87 4.92 2.20 29.94
CA PRO A 87 4.71 2.56 31.33
C PRO A 87 3.65 1.69 32.04
N ALA A 88 2.88 0.89 31.30
CA ALA A 88 1.68 0.23 31.82
C ALA A 88 1.90 -0.61 33.09
N PRO A 89 3.00 -1.38 33.25
CA PRO A 89 3.26 -2.15 34.47
C PRO A 89 3.48 -1.30 35.73
N VAL A 90 3.90 -0.04 35.59
CA VAL A 90 4.31 0.83 36.71
C VAL A 90 3.52 2.14 36.80
N HIS A 91 2.65 2.43 35.83
CA HIS A 91 1.90 3.69 35.75
C HIS A 91 0.83 3.78 36.85
N LYS A 92 1.14 4.53 37.91
CA LYS A 92 0.31 4.63 39.13
C LYS A 92 -1.05 5.32 38.95
N LYS A 93 -1.16 6.19 37.93
CA LYS A 93 -2.39 6.96 37.66
C LYS A 93 -3.31 6.31 36.64
N ALA A 94 -2.83 5.29 35.92
CA ALA A 94 -3.63 4.60 34.91
C ALA A 94 -4.54 3.60 35.59
N ASP A 95 -5.80 3.60 35.14
CA ASP A 95 -6.88 2.73 35.60
C ASP A 95 -7.55 1.97 34.45
N ALA A 96 -7.18 2.25 33.19
CA ALA A 96 -7.61 1.50 32.02
C ALA A 96 -6.49 1.29 30.98
N ILE A 97 -6.65 0.23 30.18
CA ILE A 97 -5.85 -0.05 28.99
C ILE A 97 -6.75 -0.54 27.86
N VAL A 98 -6.53 -0.07 26.65
CA VAL A 98 -7.32 -0.49 25.48
C VAL A 98 -6.58 -1.55 24.69
N ALA A 99 -7.31 -2.58 24.27
CA ALA A 99 -6.79 -3.72 23.53
C ALA A 99 -7.72 -4.12 22.38
N THR A 100 -7.16 -4.76 21.37
CA THR A 100 -7.92 -5.59 20.42
C THR A 100 -7.96 -7.03 20.94
N PRO A 101 -8.83 -7.91 20.43
CA PRO A 101 -8.93 -9.29 20.91
C PRO A 101 -7.58 -10.03 20.99
N GLU A 102 -6.65 -9.78 20.06
CA GLU A 102 -5.32 -10.42 20.04
C GLU A 102 -4.33 -9.83 21.05
N THR A 103 -4.54 -8.60 21.51
CA THR A 103 -3.62 -7.94 22.46
C THR A 103 -4.11 -8.00 23.91
N THR A 104 -5.29 -8.57 24.17
CA THR A 104 -5.82 -8.83 25.52
C THR A 104 -4.86 -9.63 26.40
N GLY A 105 -4.22 -10.68 25.87
CA GLY A 105 -3.25 -11.49 26.61
C GLY A 105 -2.02 -10.68 27.09
N ASN A 106 -1.60 -9.65 26.34
CA ASN A 106 -0.54 -8.74 26.78
C ASN A 106 -1.02 -7.85 27.93
N CYS A 107 -2.29 -7.43 27.92
CA CYS A 107 -2.89 -6.67 29.01
C CYS A 107 -3.01 -7.52 30.29
N ASP A 108 -3.29 -8.82 30.18
CA ASP A 108 -3.30 -9.74 31.32
C ASP A 108 -1.91 -9.92 31.92
N GLU A 109 -0.85 -9.99 31.10
CA GLU A 109 0.54 -9.99 31.58
C GLU A 109 0.87 -8.68 32.31
N ILE A 110 0.49 -7.52 31.74
CA ILE A 110 0.65 -6.22 32.38
C ILE A 110 -0.03 -6.21 33.76
N ASN A 111 -1.26 -6.73 33.87
CA ASN A 111 -1.98 -6.79 35.14
C ASN A 111 -1.31 -7.71 36.16
N ARG A 112 -0.72 -8.84 35.74
CA ARG A 112 0.12 -9.69 36.60
C ARG A 112 1.35 -8.94 37.13
N MET A 113 2.05 -8.19 36.26
CA MET A 113 3.18 -7.36 36.67
C MET A 113 2.77 -6.25 37.65
N ARG A 114 1.65 -5.56 37.38
CA ARG A 114 1.10 -4.52 38.26
C ARG A 114 0.80 -5.06 39.65
N LYS A 115 0.12 -6.21 39.72
CA LYS A 115 -0.22 -6.88 40.98
C LYS A 115 1.02 -7.27 41.78
N SER A 116 2.05 -7.81 41.11
CA SER A 116 3.34 -8.13 41.75
C SER A 116 4.06 -6.88 42.31
N SER A 117 3.79 -5.71 41.74
CA SER A 117 4.35 -4.42 42.16
C SER A 117 3.42 -3.64 43.11
N GLY A 118 2.34 -4.25 43.60
CA GLY A 118 1.40 -3.62 44.52
C GLY A 118 0.48 -2.56 43.89
N LEU A 119 0.34 -2.55 42.56
CA LEU A 119 -0.59 -1.68 41.84
C LEU A 119 -1.90 -2.40 41.53
N GLY A 120 -3.00 -1.64 41.46
CA GLY A 120 -4.30 -2.14 41.02
C GLY A 120 -4.31 -2.50 39.54
N GLU A 121 -5.10 -3.50 39.17
CA GLU A 121 -5.28 -3.94 37.78
C GLU A 121 -5.90 -2.82 36.93
N LEU A 122 -5.50 -2.74 35.66
CA LEU A 122 -6.11 -1.88 34.65
C LEU A 122 -7.38 -2.54 34.15
N SER A 123 -8.45 -1.77 34.02
CA SER A 123 -9.64 -2.21 33.30
C SER A 123 -9.31 -2.37 31.82
N ILE A 124 -9.49 -3.56 31.28
CA ILE A 124 -9.22 -3.85 29.86
C ILE A 124 -10.45 -3.44 29.04
N LEU A 125 -10.27 -2.43 28.20
CA LEU A 125 -11.24 -1.99 27.22
C LEU A 125 -10.99 -2.72 25.90
N GLU A 126 -11.65 -3.86 25.72
CA GLU A 126 -11.58 -4.61 24.47
C GLU A 126 -12.39 -3.91 23.37
N VAL A 127 -11.75 -3.68 22.23
CA VAL A 127 -12.34 -3.06 21.04
C VAL A 127 -12.30 -4.05 19.89
N PRO A 128 -13.46 -4.38 19.27
CA PRO A 128 -13.48 -5.32 18.16
C PRO A 128 -12.76 -4.76 16.94
N HIS A 129 -12.31 -5.66 16.07
CA HIS A 129 -11.75 -5.25 14.78
C HIS A 129 -12.77 -4.67 13.84
N MET A 130 -12.33 -3.67 13.09
CA MET A 130 -13.02 -3.25 11.88
C MET A 130 -12.75 -4.26 10.77
N ILE A 131 -13.79 -4.58 10.03
CA ILE A 131 -13.78 -5.58 8.95
C ILE A 131 -13.87 -4.85 7.61
N ASP A 132 -13.15 -5.35 6.61
CA ASP A 132 -13.13 -4.81 5.25
C ASP A 132 -14.27 -5.36 4.37
N TYR A 133 -14.31 -4.91 3.11
CA TYR A 133 -15.30 -5.35 2.12
C TYR A 133 -15.37 -6.88 1.90
N SER A 134 -14.30 -7.60 2.23
CA SER A 134 -14.18 -9.05 2.03
C SER A 134 -14.52 -9.87 3.28
N GLY A 135 -14.85 -9.22 4.41
CA GLY A 135 -15.09 -9.90 5.67
C GLY A 135 -13.81 -10.15 6.49
N ALA A 136 -12.65 -9.63 6.07
CA ALA A 136 -11.39 -9.78 6.79
C ALA A 136 -11.02 -8.54 7.62
N ILE A 137 -10.16 -8.69 8.62
CA ILE A 137 -9.74 -7.60 9.50
C ILE A 137 -8.98 -6.52 8.71
N ILE A 138 -9.35 -5.25 8.88
CA ILE A 138 -8.58 -4.10 8.39
C ILE A 138 -7.26 -4.03 9.16
N SER A 139 -6.14 -4.14 8.45
CA SER A 139 -4.80 -4.09 9.05
C SER A 139 -3.80 -3.37 8.16
N SER A 140 -2.78 -2.76 8.78
CA SER A 140 -1.67 -2.10 8.06
C SER A 140 -1.00 -3.03 7.06
N THR A 141 -0.90 -4.33 7.34
CA THR A 141 -0.31 -5.31 6.41
C THR A 141 -1.13 -5.43 5.12
N ARG A 142 -2.46 -5.53 5.20
CA ARG A 142 -3.34 -5.59 4.01
C ARG A 142 -3.35 -4.28 3.21
N ILE A 143 -3.19 -3.16 3.90
CA ILE A 143 -3.03 -1.85 3.26
C ILE A 143 -1.70 -1.78 2.52
N ARG A 144 -0.60 -2.17 3.16
CA ARG A 144 0.73 -2.21 2.53
C ARG A 144 0.79 -3.19 1.37
N SER A 145 0.08 -4.32 1.43
CA SER A 145 0.02 -5.28 0.31
C SER A 145 -0.90 -4.85 -0.83
N GLY A 146 -1.55 -3.68 -0.74
CA GLY A 146 -2.39 -3.15 -1.82
C GLY A 146 -3.78 -3.80 -1.93
N VAL A 147 -4.23 -4.55 -0.91
CA VAL A 147 -5.53 -5.27 -0.96
C VAL A 147 -6.70 -4.34 -0.64
N ILE A 148 -6.50 -3.41 0.28
CA ILE A 148 -7.50 -2.44 0.76
C ILE A 148 -6.88 -1.05 0.93
N ASP A 149 -7.73 -0.03 0.99
CA ASP A 149 -7.35 1.29 1.49
C ASP A 149 -7.46 1.40 3.02
N LEU A 150 -7.23 2.63 3.53
CA LEU A 150 -7.24 2.94 4.97
C LEU A 150 -8.58 2.71 5.66
N ASP A 151 -9.68 2.64 4.90
CA ASP A 151 -11.02 2.47 5.44
C ASP A 151 -11.61 1.08 5.11
N GLY A 152 -10.86 0.22 4.43
CA GLY A 152 -11.24 -1.16 4.15
C GLY A 152 -11.96 -1.37 2.81
N ASN A 153 -11.90 -0.39 1.90
CA ASN A 153 -12.48 -0.52 0.56
C ASN A 153 -11.46 -1.10 -0.43
N PRO A 154 -11.92 -1.80 -1.49
CA PRO A 154 -11.02 -2.29 -2.53
C PRO A 154 -10.49 -1.15 -3.41
N TRP A 155 -9.30 -1.33 -4.01
CA TRP A 155 -8.76 -0.37 -4.97
C TRP A 155 -9.44 -0.35 -6.33
N ILE A 156 -10.06 -1.47 -6.72
CA ILE A 156 -10.92 -1.58 -7.90
C ILE A 156 -12.22 -2.24 -7.44
N GLU A 157 -13.36 -1.62 -7.72
CA GLU A 157 -14.68 -2.14 -7.37
C GLU A 157 -14.91 -3.52 -7.99
N GLN A 158 -15.53 -4.43 -7.24
CA GLN A 158 -15.59 -5.85 -7.62
C GLN A 158 -16.31 -6.07 -8.96
N ASP A 159 -17.38 -5.34 -9.21
CA ASP A 159 -18.14 -5.35 -10.47
C ASP A 159 -17.27 -4.89 -11.65
N LYS A 160 -16.51 -3.81 -11.48
CA LYS A 160 -15.59 -3.31 -12.51
C LYS A 160 -14.49 -4.29 -12.86
N THR A 161 -14.07 -5.16 -11.94
CA THR A 161 -13.07 -6.19 -12.25
C THR A 161 -13.54 -7.24 -13.25
N GLN A 162 -14.86 -7.34 -13.47
CA GLN A 162 -15.49 -8.31 -14.37
C GLN A 162 -16.06 -7.64 -15.64
N GLN A 163 -15.80 -6.35 -15.83
CA GLN A 163 -16.34 -5.56 -16.93
C GLN A 163 -15.23 -5.01 -17.83
N MET A 164 -15.57 -4.79 -19.10
CA MET A 164 -14.69 -4.07 -20.00
C MET A 164 -14.79 -2.58 -19.70
N LEU A 165 -13.67 -1.96 -19.33
CA LEU A 165 -13.61 -0.54 -19.03
C LEU A 165 -12.99 0.19 -20.22
N LYS A 166 -13.67 1.19 -20.76
CA LYS A 166 -13.18 2.00 -21.86
C LYS A 166 -12.79 3.39 -21.38
N MET A 167 -11.63 3.84 -21.81
CA MET A 167 -11.13 5.17 -21.52
C MET A 167 -12.02 6.23 -22.19
N ASN A 168 -12.45 7.22 -21.40
CA ASN A 168 -13.08 8.42 -21.94
C ASN A 168 -12.01 9.33 -22.57
N SER A 169 -12.26 9.90 -23.74
CA SER A 169 -11.32 10.80 -24.44
C SER A 169 -10.96 12.06 -23.65
N SER A 170 -11.74 12.43 -22.62
CA SER A 170 -11.38 13.52 -21.70
C SER A 170 -10.11 13.25 -20.90
N LEU A 171 -9.69 12.00 -20.76
CA LEU A 171 -8.50 11.57 -20.00
C LEU A 171 -7.19 11.69 -20.80
N ASP A 172 -7.25 11.98 -22.10
CA ASP A 172 -6.08 12.04 -22.98
C ASP A 172 -5.01 13.04 -22.48
N SER A 173 -5.42 14.16 -21.89
CA SER A 173 -4.49 15.17 -21.38
C SER A 173 -3.87 14.77 -20.03
N GLU A 174 -4.63 14.07 -19.19
CA GLU A 174 -4.19 13.61 -17.87
C GLU A 174 -3.15 12.50 -18.00
N LEU A 175 -3.36 11.56 -18.93
CA LEU A 175 -2.45 10.42 -19.17
C LEU A 175 -1.19 10.79 -19.95
N LYS A 176 -1.22 11.89 -20.71
CA LYS A 176 -0.02 12.43 -21.37
C LYS A 176 1.01 12.99 -20.37
N THR A 177 0.57 13.33 -19.17
CA THR A 177 1.49 13.79 -18.11
C THR A 177 2.02 12.57 -17.39
N PRO A 178 3.35 12.30 -17.43
CA PRO A 178 3.92 11.11 -16.82
C PRO A 178 3.52 11.01 -15.35
N MET A 179 3.03 9.85 -14.95
CA MET A 179 2.68 9.54 -13.57
C MET A 179 3.96 9.11 -12.86
N GLY A 180 4.94 9.99 -12.70
CA GLY A 180 6.21 9.67 -12.05
C GLY A 180 7.36 10.58 -12.41
N SER A 181 8.55 10.17 -11.97
CA SER A 181 9.80 10.81 -12.36
C SER A 181 10.18 10.36 -13.76
N LEU A 182 10.38 11.32 -14.64
CA LEU A 182 10.80 11.08 -16.01
C LEU A 182 12.33 11.15 -16.10
N PHE A 183 12.92 10.10 -16.64
CA PHE A 183 14.34 10.00 -16.93
C PHE A 183 14.52 10.01 -18.45
N SER A 184 15.26 10.99 -18.94
CA SER A 184 15.43 11.22 -20.37
C SER A 184 16.72 10.58 -20.86
N GLY A 185 16.71 10.02 -22.06
CA GLY A 185 17.89 9.43 -22.69
C GLY A 185 17.80 9.51 -24.22
N PRO A 186 18.90 9.25 -24.92
CA PRO A 186 18.88 9.09 -26.38
C PRO A 186 17.90 7.99 -26.78
N GLU A 187 17.10 8.19 -27.83
CA GLU A 187 16.12 7.18 -28.28
C GLU A 187 16.79 5.86 -28.71
N ASP A 188 18.04 5.93 -29.15
CA ASP A 188 18.88 4.82 -29.56
C ASP A 188 19.61 4.14 -28.40
N LEU A 189 19.62 4.73 -27.20
CA LEU A 189 20.30 4.22 -26.01
C LEU A 189 19.39 4.31 -24.77
N PRO A 190 18.32 3.49 -24.68
CA PRO A 190 17.39 3.50 -23.55
C PRO A 190 18.05 3.15 -22.21
N GLU A 191 19.17 2.41 -22.25
CA GLU A 191 20.03 2.07 -21.10
C GLU A 191 20.51 3.28 -20.29
N VAL A 192 20.70 4.45 -20.93
CA VAL A 192 21.13 5.67 -20.24
C VAL A 192 20.03 6.15 -19.30
N ALA A 193 18.80 6.26 -19.79
CA ALA A 193 17.65 6.64 -18.97
C ALA A 193 17.34 5.58 -17.90
N MET A 194 17.47 4.30 -18.26
CA MET A 194 17.21 3.20 -17.33
C MET A 194 18.23 3.16 -16.18
N THR A 195 19.50 3.47 -16.45
CA THR A 195 20.54 3.52 -15.41
C THR A 195 20.24 4.62 -14.39
N GLU A 196 19.94 5.83 -14.84
CA GLU A 196 19.57 6.95 -13.95
C GLU A 196 18.29 6.64 -13.16
N ALA A 197 17.30 6.02 -13.82
CA ALA A 197 16.08 5.55 -13.19
C ALA A 197 16.35 4.57 -12.03
N LEU A 198 17.20 3.56 -12.25
CA LEU A 198 17.54 2.55 -11.25
C LEU A 198 18.40 3.13 -10.11
N GLU A 199 19.34 4.03 -10.41
CA GLU A 199 20.15 4.72 -9.40
C GLU A 199 19.31 5.62 -8.48
N SER A 200 18.18 6.14 -8.97
CA SER A 200 17.25 6.95 -8.18
C SER A 200 16.43 6.16 -7.15
N LEU A 201 16.40 4.82 -7.25
CA LEU A 201 15.56 3.99 -6.41
C LEU A 201 16.07 3.92 -4.97
N THR A 202 15.13 3.93 -4.02
CA THR A 202 15.47 3.75 -2.60
C THR A 202 15.94 2.32 -2.35
N PRO A 203 16.97 2.08 -1.50
CA PRO A 203 17.52 0.74 -1.27
C PRO A 203 16.52 -0.34 -0.78
N ASN A 204 15.40 0.08 -0.20
CA ASN A 204 14.36 -0.81 0.32
C ASN A 204 13.07 -0.75 -0.53
N HIS A 205 13.20 -0.60 -1.85
CA HIS A 205 12.05 -0.64 -2.75
C HIS A 205 11.41 -2.04 -2.78
N GLY A 206 10.15 -2.11 -3.20
CA GLY A 206 9.42 -3.36 -3.41
C GLY A 206 9.80 -4.00 -4.75
N SER A 207 8.89 -4.80 -5.30
CA SER A 207 9.06 -5.44 -6.61
C SER A 207 9.26 -4.40 -7.73
N ILE A 208 10.03 -4.76 -8.76
CA ILE A 208 10.20 -3.99 -9.99
C ILE A 208 9.27 -4.59 -11.04
N ILE A 209 8.37 -3.77 -11.58
CA ILE A 209 7.46 -4.12 -12.66
C ILE A 209 7.80 -3.25 -13.86
N ALA A 210 8.07 -3.88 -15.00
CA ALA A 210 8.37 -3.18 -16.25
C ALA A 210 7.23 -3.39 -17.25
N VAL A 211 6.81 -2.29 -17.89
CA VAL A 211 5.71 -2.27 -18.87
C VAL A 211 6.24 -1.73 -20.20
N GLY A 212 5.92 -2.47 -21.26
CA GLY A 212 6.33 -2.23 -22.64
C GLY A 212 7.61 -2.96 -23.02
N ASP A 213 7.66 -3.44 -24.25
CA ASP A 213 8.74 -4.28 -24.79
C ASP A 213 10.13 -3.64 -24.63
N VAL A 214 10.27 -2.34 -24.94
CA VAL A 214 11.54 -1.63 -24.80
C VAL A 214 12.01 -1.58 -23.34
N SER A 215 11.10 -1.28 -22.40
CA SER A 215 11.44 -1.20 -20.97
C SER A 215 11.90 -2.55 -20.44
N VAL A 216 11.19 -3.62 -20.82
CA VAL A 216 11.52 -4.98 -20.40
C VAL A 216 12.83 -5.44 -21.03
N ALA A 217 12.99 -5.31 -22.35
CA ALA A 217 14.23 -5.68 -23.05
C ALA A 217 15.45 -4.96 -22.49
N THR A 218 15.36 -3.63 -22.29
CA THR A 218 16.46 -2.83 -21.75
C THR A 218 16.91 -3.33 -20.38
N LEU A 219 15.98 -3.68 -19.49
CA LEU A 219 16.33 -4.26 -18.19
C LEU A 219 17.04 -5.61 -18.32
N LEU A 220 16.56 -6.48 -19.22
CA LEU A 220 17.18 -7.79 -19.45
C LEU A 220 18.59 -7.67 -20.04
N ASP A 221 18.81 -6.72 -20.96
CA ASP A 221 20.13 -6.41 -21.55
C ASP A 221 21.11 -5.90 -20.49
N MET A 222 20.60 -5.20 -19.47
CA MET A 222 21.35 -4.79 -18.28
C MET A 222 21.49 -5.90 -17.23
N GLU A 223 21.14 -7.16 -17.58
CA GLU A 223 21.15 -8.34 -16.69
C GLU A 223 20.20 -8.24 -15.48
N ILE A 224 19.17 -7.38 -15.56
CA ILE A 224 18.17 -7.18 -14.52
C ILE A 224 16.83 -7.78 -14.96
N VAL A 225 16.39 -8.84 -14.29
CA VAL A 225 15.08 -9.45 -14.57
C VAL A 225 14.00 -8.78 -13.71
N PRO A 226 13.06 -8.00 -14.30
CA PRO A 226 11.95 -7.42 -13.53
C PRO A 226 11.11 -8.54 -12.90
N ASP A 227 10.52 -8.28 -11.74
CA ASP A 227 9.61 -9.23 -11.07
C ASP A 227 8.40 -9.55 -11.93
N ILE A 228 7.88 -8.53 -12.62
CA ILE A 228 6.82 -8.69 -13.60
C ILE A 228 7.20 -7.89 -14.85
N GLY A 229 7.24 -8.56 -16.00
CA GLY A 229 7.28 -7.91 -17.31
C GLY A 229 5.89 -7.92 -17.93
N ILE A 230 5.46 -6.81 -18.54
CA ILE A 230 4.24 -6.75 -19.34
C ILE A 230 4.60 -6.22 -20.71
N ILE A 231 4.25 -6.97 -21.75
CA ILE A 231 4.61 -6.70 -23.15
C ILE A 231 3.39 -6.92 -24.05
N ASP A 232 3.35 -6.26 -25.22
CA ASP A 232 2.34 -6.50 -26.25
C ASP A 232 2.94 -7.07 -27.55
N GLY A 233 4.27 -7.18 -27.62
CA GLY A 233 4.99 -7.68 -28.80
C GLY A 233 5.05 -6.67 -29.94
N MET A 234 4.66 -5.41 -29.69
CA MET A 234 4.73 -4.32 -30.64
C MET A 234 5.73 -3.25 -30.17
N THR A 235 6.39 -2.57 -31.11
CA THR A 235 6.98 -1.26 -30.81
C THR A 235 6.60 -0.28 -31.91
N LYS A 236 6.22 0.94 -31.52
CA LYS A 236 5.82 2.01 -32.46
C LYS A 236 4.74 1.56 -33.47
N ARG A 237 3.82 0.66 -33.06
CA ARG A 237 2.74 0.07 -33.88
C ARG A 237 3.21 -0.81 -35.05
N GLN A 238 4.43 -1.33 -34.98
CA GLN A 238 4.94 -2.38 -35.86
C GLN A 238 5.23 -3.63 -35.03
N GLU A 239 4.95 -4.80 -35.58
CA GLU A 239 5.31 -6.08 -34.95
C GLU A 239 6.83 -6.17 -34.87
N LEU A 240 7.37 -6.49 -33.68
CA LEU A 240 8.80 -6.70 -33.50
C LEU A 240 9.27 -7.92 -34.30
N GLU A 241 10.46 -7.84 -34.90
CA GLU A 241 11.11 -9.03 -35.46
C GLU A 241 11.41 -10.04 -34.35
N GLU A 242 11.46 -11.34 -34.65
CA GLU A 242 11.70 -12.39 -33.64
C GLU A 242 13.00 -12.21 -32.84
N SER A 243 13.99 -11.53 -33.41
CA SER A 243 15.25 -11.18 -32.72
C SER A 243 15.13 -10.02 -31.74
N GLU A 244 14.08 -9.21 -31.85
CA GLU A 244 13.83 -8.02 -31.03
C GLU A 244 12.75 -8.27 -29.96
N LYS A 245 12.01 -9.38 -30.08
CA LYS A 245 11.04 -9.82 -29.07
C LYS A 245 11.75 -10.15 -27.76
N VAL A 246 11.13 -9.75 -26.65
CA VAL A 246 11.60 -10.07 -25.30
C VAL A 246 11.69 -11.59 -25.15
N SER A 247 12.89 -12.08 -24.82
CA SER A 247 13.10 -13.50 -24.56
C SER A 247 12.37 -13.92 -23.29
N PRO A 248 11.42 -14.88 -23.37
CA PRO A 248 10.66 -15.32 -22.20
C PRO A 248 11.52 -16.13 -21.20
N VAL A 249 12.72 -16.58 -21.58
CA VAL A 249 13.48 -17.62 -20.87
C VAL A 249 13.83 -17.25 -19.42
N GLN A 250 13.99 -15.97 -19.12
CA GLN A 250 14.32 -15.50 -17.76
C GLN A 250 13.11 -15.44 -16.81
N PHE A 251 11.89 -15.55 -17.34
CA PHE A 251 10.65 -15.58 -16.56
C PHE A 251 10.21 -17.03 -16.32
N GLN A 252 9.67 -17.30 -15.13
CA GLN A 252 9.22 -18.65 -14.76
C GLN A 252 7.75 -18.88 -15.06
N ILE A 253 6.94 -17.82 -15.02
CA ILE A 253 5.52 -17.85 -15.31
C ILE A 253 5.25 -17.00 -16.56
N HIS A 254 4.41 -17.54 -17.43
CA HIS A 254 3.94 -16.86 -18.64
C HIS A 254 2.42 -16.78 -18.58
N LEU A 255 1.91 -15.56 -18.50
CA LEU A 255 0.49 -15.28 -18.57
C LEU A 255 0.16 -14.63 -19.90
N GLN A 256 -1.06 -14.84 -20.38
CA GLN A 256 -1.59 -14.18 -21.56
C GLN A 256 -2.91 -13.52 -21.21
N ASN A 257 -3.15 -12.34 -21.78
CA ASN A 257 -4.43 -11.66 -21.69
C ASN A 257 -4.77 -10.99 -23.03
N ASN A 258 -6.01 -10.52 -23.16
CA ASN A 258 -6.45 -9.74 -24.31
C ASN A 258 -6.96 -8.39 -23.82
N ASN A 259 -6.40 -7.31 -24.35
CA ASN A 259 -6.77 -5.96 -23.95
C ASN A 259 -6.88 -5.02 -25.16
N PRO A 260 -8.09 -4.76 -25.66
CA PRO A 260 -8.28 -3.90 -26.82
C PRO A 260 -7.74 -2.47 -26.59
N PRO A 261 -7.33 -1.76 -27.67
CA PRO A 261 -6.81 -0.40 -27.58
C PRO A 261 -7.69 0.56 -26.77
N GLY A 262 -7.09 1.31 -25.84
CA GLY A 262 -7.80 2.24 -24.96
C GLY A 262 -8.79 1.59 -23.97
N HIS A 263 -8.67 0.29 -23.70
CA HIS A 263 -9.49 -0.41 -22.71
C HIS A 263 -8.65 -0.95 -21.54
N ILE A 264 -9.33 -1.29 -20.45
CA ILE A 264 -8.84 -2.17 -19.39
C ILE A 264 -9.82 -3.34 -19.31
N SER A 265 -9.37 -4.51 -19.75
CA SER A 265 -10.17 -5.72 -19.79
C SER A 265 -10.16 -6.49 -18.46
N PRO A 266 -11.18 -7.33 -18.19
CA PRO A 266 -11.16 -8.24 -17.05
C PRO A 266 -9.94 -9.16 -17.05
N SER A 267 -9.51 -9.61 -18.25
CA SER A 267 -8.36 -10.49 -18.40
C SER A 267 -7.06 -9.80 -17.98
N MET A 268 -6.86 -8.52 -18.35
CA MET A 268 -5.71 -7.71 -17.90
C MET A 268 -5.69 -7.56 -16.38
N ILE A 269 -6.83 -7.24 -15.76
CA ILE A 269 -6.92 -7.13 -14.29
C ILE A 269 -6.58 -8.47 -13.63
N SER A 270 -7.13 -9.58 -14.14
CA SER A 270 -6.91 -10.91 -13.58
C SER A 270 -5.45 -11.38 -13.70
N SER A 271 -4.80 -11.17 -14.85
CA SER A 271 -3.41 -11.57 -15.05
C SER A 271 -2.46 -10.74 -14.18
N ILE A 272 -2.74 -9.45 -14.00
CA ILE A 272 -1.94 -8.59 -13.09
C ILE A 272 -2.12 -9.05 -11.64
N LYS A 273 -3.35 -9.38 -11.20
CA LYS A 273 -3.58 -9.94 -9.86
C LYS A 273 -2.83 -11.25 -9.64
N GLU A 274 -2.88 -12.15 -10.62
CA GLU A 274 -2.18 -13.43 -10.56
C GLU A 274 -0.66 -13.23 -10.46
N ALA A 275 -0.09 -12.40 -11.33
CA ALA A 275 1.35 -12.08 -11.29
C ALA A 275 1.78 -11.43 -9.96
N LEU A 276 0.99 -10.49 -9.41
CA LEU A 276 1.29 -9.86 -8.11
C LEU A 276 1.17 -10.82 -6.92
N SER A 277 0.37 -11.88 -7.05
CA SER A 277 0.26 -12.93 -6.03
C SER A 277 1.34 -14.00 -6.13
N SER A 278 2.07 -14.03 -7.25
CA SER A 278 3.17 -14.95 -7.50
C SER A 278 4.45 -14.47 -6.81
N ASN A 279 5.22 -15.43 -6.29
CA ASN A 279 6.59 -15.19 -5.81
C ASN A 279 7.65 -15.46 -6.90
N GLN A 280 7.22 -15.70 -8.14
CA GLN A 280 8.09 -16.02 -9.27
C GLN A 280 8.07 -14.90 -10.31
N LYS A 281 9.18 -14.73 -11.04
CA LYS A 281 9.30 -13.76 -12.12
C LYS A 281 8.28 -14.12 -13.20
N THR A 282 7.40 -13.18 -13.52
CA THR A 282 6.24 -13.42 -14.39
C THR A 282 6.28 -12.51 -15.61
N LEU A 283 6.09 -13.07 -16.80
CA LEU A 283 5.88 -12.32 -18.03
C LEU A 283 4.40 -12.37 -18.40
N ILE A 284 3.77 -11.21 -18.59
CA ILE A 284 2.42 -11.08 -19.10
C ILE A 284 2.52 -10.61 -20.55
N ASN A 285 2.05 -11.43 -21.49
CA ASN A 285 1.91 -11.05 -22.88
C ASN A 285 0.47 -10.59 -23.16
N VAL A 286 0.31 -9.38 -23.67
CA VAL A 286 -0.95 -8.69 -23.91
C VAL A 286 -1.27 -8.75 -25.39
N GLU A 287 -2.34 -9.45 -25.76
CA GLU A 287 -2.92 -9.34 -27.09
C GLU A 287 -3.72 -8.02 -27.16
N GLY A 288 -3.09 -6.95 -27.66
CA GLY A 288 -3.69 -5.62 -27.77
C GLY A 288 -2.76 -4.51 -27.27
N GLU A 289 -3.20 -3.65 -26.36
CA GLU A 289 -2.39 -2.55 -25.78
C GLU A 289 -2.15 -2.74 -24.28
N GLU A 290 -0.93 -2.50 -23.82
CA GLU A 290 -0.47 -2.52 -22.43
C GLU A 290 -0.38 -1.13 -21.78
N ASP A 291 -0.54 -0.05 -22.55
CA ASP A 291 -0.39 1.36 -22.12
C ASP A 291 -1.15 1.73 -20.83
N LEU A 292 -2.30 1.10 -20.57
CA LEU A 292 -3.15 1.37 -19.41
C LEU A 292 -2.84 0.45 -18.21
N ALA A 293 -1.97 -0.56 -18.38
CA ALA A 293 -1.56 -1.47 -17.32
C ALA A 293 -0.97 -0.75 -16.08
N PRO A 294 -0.17 0.34 -16.19
CA PRO A 294 0.36 1.04 -15.02
C PRO A 294 -0.71 1.51 -14.03
N ILE A 295 -1.89 1.92 -14.51
CA ILE A 295 -3.02 2.33 -13.65
C ILE A 295 -3.50 1.15 -12.80
N VAL A 296 -3.69 -0.01 -13.45
CA VAL A 296 -4.15 -1.24 -12.79
C VAL A 296 -3.09 -1.77 -11.82
N ILE A 297 -1.83 -1.78 -12.24
CA ILE A 297 -0.69 -2.19 -11.40
C ILE A 297 -0.66 -1.33 -10.15
N HIS A 298 -0.66 0.00 -10.26
CA HIS A 298 -0.60 0.85 -9.09
C HIS A 298 -1.77 0.65 -8.15
N CYS A 299 -3.00 0.48 -8.65
CA CYS A 299 -4.16 0.15 -7.82
C CYS A 299 -3.96 -1.13 -6.99
N LEU A 300 -3.36 -2.18 -7.56
CA LEU A 300 -3.33 -3.52 -6.95
C LEU A 300 -2.00 -3.88 -6.26
N ALA A 301 -0.89 -3.30 -6.71
CA ALA A 301 0.44 -3.68 -6.26
C ALA A 301 0.72 -3.27 -4.80
N PRO A 302 1.57 -4.00 -4.07
CA PRO A 302 2.05 -3.55 -2.77
C PRO A 302 2.67 -2.15 -2.82
N ILE A 303 2.52 -1.39 -1.72
CA ILE A 303 3.21 -0.10 -1.54
C ILE A 303 4.72 -0.33 -1.58
N GLY A 304 5.44 0.54 -2.29
CA GLY A 304 6.87 0.42 -2.53
C GLY A 304 7.22 -0.27 -3.86
N THR A 305 6.25 -0.89 -4.54
CA THR A 305 6.46 -1.45 -5.89
C THR A 305 6.85 -0.37 -6.87
N VAL A 306 7.94 -0.58 -7.59
CA VAL A 306 8.46 0.29 -8.64
C VAL A 306 7.83 -0.12 -9.96
N VAL A 307 7.16 0.81 -10.63
CA VAL A 307 6.62 0.60 -11.98
C VAL A 307 7.44 1.45 -12.95
N ILE A 308 8.03 0.78 -13.94
CA ILE A 308 8.88 1.37 -14.97
C ILE A 308 8.17 1.19 -16.30
N TYR A 309 7.96 2.28 -17.02
CA TYR A 309 7.30 2.22 -18.33
C TYR A 309 7.84 3.29 -19.27
N GLY A 310 7.81 3.00 -20.57
CA GLY A 310 8.32 3.91 -21.59
C GLY A 310 7.41 5.13 -21.79
N GLN A 311 8.02 6.28 -22.07
CA GLN A 311 7.33 7.47 -22.56
C GLN A 311 7.83 7.79 -23.98
N PRO A 312 6.97 7.66 -25.01
CA PRO A 312 7.39 7.83 -26.40
C PRO A 312 8.10 9.16 -26.66
N LYS A 313 9.29 9.09 -27.28
CA LYS A 313 10.16 10.23 -27.65
C LYS A 313 10.71 11.05 -26.49
N VAL A 314 10.63 10.54 -25.26
CA VAL A 314 11.08 11.26 -24.08
C VAL A 314 12.04 10.42 -23.23
N GLY A 315 11.70 9.17 -22.96
CA GLY A 315 12.55 8.28 -22.15
C GLY A 315 11.74 7.28 -21.34
N VAL A 316 12.11 7.11 -20.07
CA VAL A 316 11.50 6.14 -19.15
C VAL A 316 10.88 6.86 -17.96
N VAL A 317 9.70 6.42 -17.54
CA VAL A 317 9.02 6.92 -16.34
C VAL A 317 9.16 5.88 -15.25
N VAL A 318 9.52 6.35 -14.05
CA VAL A 318 9.55 5.54 -12.83
C VAL A 318 8.54 6.09 -11.84
N GLN A 319 7.68 5.21 -11.34
CA GLN A 319 6.73 5.53 -10.29
C GLN A 319 6.73 4.49 -9.19
N ILE A 320 6.99 4.95 -7.97
CA ILE A 320 6.87 4.11 -6.78
C ILE A 320 5.41 4.14 -6.29
N THR A 321 4.83 2.97 -6.12
CA THR A 321 3.47 2.79 -5.63
C THR A 321 3.35 3.28 -4.19
N SER A 322 2.47 4.26 -3.96
CA SER A 322 2.16 4.83 -2.64
C SER A 322 0.65 5.01 -2.50
N LEU A 323 0.15 5.34 -1.30
CA LEU A 323 -1.29 5.63 -1.12
C LEU A 323 -1.77 6.79 -2.02
N PRO A 324 -1.08 7.94 -2.13
CA PRO A 324 -1.48 9.00 -3.06
C PRO A 324 -1.50 8.57 -4.52
N VAL A 325 -0.54 7.74 -4.96
CA VAL A 325 -0.51 7.21 -6.33
C VAL A 325 -1.67 6.26 -6.57
N LYS A 326 -1.95 5.36 -5.63
CA LYS A 326 -3.10 4.46 -5.66
C LYS A 326 -4.42 5.22 -5.74
N GLU A 327 -4.59 6.29 -4.96
CA GLU A 327 -5.76 7.16 -5.01
C GLU A 327 -5.90 7.86 -6.36
N ARG A 328 -4.80 8.39 -6.90
CA ARG A 328 -4.79 8.99 -8.24
C ARG A 328 -5.22 7.97 -9.32
N CYS A 329 -4.65 6.76 -9.31
CA CYS A 329 -5.03 5.71 -10.26
C CYS A 329 -6.49 5.28 -10.10
N ARG A 330 -6.99 5.16 -8.86
CA ARG A 330 -8.41 4.85 -8.59
C ARG A 330 -9.32 5.96 -9.13
N ASN A 331 -8.94 7.23 -8.97
CA ASN A 331 -9.70 8.37 -9.48
C ASN A 331 -9.72 8.40 -11.02
N ILE A 332 -8.59 8.11 -11.67
CA ILE A 332 -8.53 7.96 -13.14
C ILE A 332 -9.46 6.82 -13.57
N LEU A 333 -9.34 5.64 -12.95
CA LEU A 333 -10.17 4.48 -13.28
C LEU A 333 -11.67 4.73 -13.06
N SER A 334 -12.04 5.59 -12.11
CA SER A 334 -13.43 5.96 -11.85
C SER A 334 -14.09 6.74 -13.00
N GLN A 335 -13.29 7.32 -13.90
CA GLN A 335 -13.75 8.06 -15.08
C GLN A 335 -13.90 7.16 -16.32
N PHE A 336 -13.56 5.87 -16.23
CA PHE A 336 -13.75 4.92 -17.32
C PHE A 336 -15.23 4.51 -17.43
N GLU A 337 -15.67 4.29 -18.67
CA GLU A 337 -17.03 3.85 -18.97
C GLU A 337 -17.07 2.32 -19.07
N VAL A 338 -18.11 1.73 -18.49
CA VAL A 338 -18.39 0.29 -18.63
C VAL A 338 -18.96 0.05 -20.02
N VAL A 339 -18.28 -0.75 -20.82
CA VAL A 339 -18.76 -1.20 -22.13
C VAL A 339 -19.38 -2.58 -21.94
N SER A 340 -20.62 -2.71 -22.42
CA SER A 340 -21.41 -3.95 -22.35
C SER A 340 -21.26 -4.80 -23.60
#